data_AF-A0A6G3UBX9-F1
#
_entry.id   AF-A0A6G3UBX9-F1
#
_cell.length_a   1.000
_cell.length_b   1.000
_cell.length_c   1.000
_cell.angle_alpha   90.00
_cell.angle_beta   90.00
_cell.angle_gamma   90.00
#
_symmetry.space_group_name_H-M   'P 1'
#
loop_
_entity.id
_entity.type
_entity.pdbx_description
1 polymer ?
#
loop_
_entity_poly.entity_id
_entity_poly.type
_entity_poly.pdbx_seq_one_letter_code
_entity_poly.pdbx_strand_id
1 'polypeptide(L)'
;MHPMVKPALRRGWRDLNTVQFGMTPTHALTLGPVDTATGSFLELLNGTRGLDLLREEGRRMDLPDGHVDRLVRRLSRAGLLDDSRGGGPAADALRGRQEVLERLRPDLAALTVTTPGPGDALRLLAARRETRVQVRGAGRVGAAVASLLAGAGVGEV
;
A
#
# COMPACT_ATOMS: atom_id res chain seq x y z
N MET A 1 -12.03 5.12 -3.64
CA MET A 1 -10.97 4.31 -3.00
C MET A 1 -11.56 3.20 -2.17
N HIS A 2 -10.85 2.08 -2.08
CA HIS A 2 -11.07 0.97 -1.14
C HIS A 2 -9.90 0.95 -0.15
N PRO A 3 -10.00 1.70 0.97
CA PRO A 3 -8.88 1.93 1.87
C PRO A 3 -8.39 0.63 2.51
N MET A 4 -7.08 0.46 2.53
CA MET A 4 -6.41 -0.58 3.32
C MET A 4 -5.24 0.00 4.10
N VAL A 5 -5.00 -0.45 5.32
CA VAL A 5 -3.70 -0.19 5.97
C VAL A 5 -2.61 -0.87 5.14
N LYS A 6 -1.52 -0.16 4.89
CA LYS A 6 -0.39 -0.67 4.11
C LYS A 6 0.10 -2.02 4.67
N PRO A 7 -0.02 -3.14 3.92
CA PRO A 7 0.29 -4.48 4.44
C PRO A 7 1.75 -4.66 4.88
N ALA A 8 2.66 -3.91 4.26
CA ALA A 8 4.08 -3.93 4.58
C ALA A 8 4.38 -3.28 5.96
N LEU A 9 3.47 -2.45 6.47
CA LEU A 9 3.60 -1.83 7.80
C LEU A 9 2.91 -2.72 8.83
N ARG A 10 3.70 -3.49 9.56
CA ARG A 10 3.20 -4.26 10.72
C ARG A 10 2.51 -3.33 11.71
N ARG A 11 1.38 -3.76 12.24
CA ARG A 11 0.58 -3.01 13.21
C ARG A 11 0.58 -3.72 14.56
N GLY A 12 0.65 -2.97 15.64
CA GLY A 12 0.50 -3.48 17.01
C GLY A 12 0.11 -2.38 17.99
N TRP A 13 -0.44 -2.78 19.13
CA TRP A 13 -0.65 -1.88 20.25
C TRP A 13 0.69 -1.59 20.91
N ARG A 14 1.01 -0.31 21.08
CA ARG A 14 2.19 0.14 21.84
C ARG A 14 1.88 0.26 23.32
N ASP A 15 0.67 0.74 23.62
CA ASP A 15 0.08 0.88 24.94
C ASP A 15 -1.45 0.79 24.82
N LEU A 16 -2.19 1.14 25.87
CA LEU A 16 -3.65 1.00 25.95
C LEU A 16 -4.42 1.89 24.95
N ASN A 17 -3.82 2.97 24.44
CA ASN A 17 -4.51 3.92 23.57
C ASN A 17 -3.71 4.36 22.34
N THR A 18 -2.57 3.72 22.08
CA THR A 18 -1.68 4.06 20.96
C THR A 18 -1.41 2.84 20.10
N VAL A 19 -1.72 2.97 18.80
CA VAL A 19 -1.41 1.97 17.78
C VAL A 19 -0.10 2.36 17.08
N GLN A 20 0.84 1.43 16.99
CA GLN A 20 2.05 1.58 16.22
C GLN A 20 1.91 0.90 14.85
N PHE A 21 2.41 1.57 13.82
CA PHE A 21 2.57 1.07 12.46
C PHE A 21 4.06 1.07 12.13
N GLY A 22 4.59 -0.02 11.58
CA GLY A 22 6.01 -0.18 11.26
C GLY A 22 6.86 -0.62 12.47
N MET A 23 7.93 -1.37 12.17
CA MET A 23 8.87 -1.90 13.18
C MET A 23 10.25 -1.23 13.12
N THR A 24 10.56 -0.49 12.07
CA THR A 24 11.84 0.21 11.90
C THR A 24 11.68 1.69 12.23
N PRO A 25 12.61 2.33 12.96
CA PRO A 25 12.45 3.73 13.39
C PRO A 25 12.20 4.72 12.24
N THR A 26 12.78 4.45 11.06
CA THR A 26 12.66 5.30 9.87
C THR A 26 11.27 5.30 9.24
N HIS A 27 10.45 4.28 9.51
CA HIS A 27 9.12 4.11 8.91
C HIS A 27 8.03 3.82 9.96
N ALA A 28 8.36 3.95 11.25
CA ALA A 28 7.44 3.71 12.33
C ALA A 28 6.63 4.98 12.63
N LEU A 29 5.31 4.83 12.71
CA LEU A 29 4.39 5.89 13.06
C LEU A 29 3.44 5.43 14.17
N THR A 30 3.15 6.32 15.11
CA THR A 30 2.19 6.06 16.19
C THR A 30 0.92 6.87 15.97
N LEU A 31 -0.22 6.21 16.13
CA LEU A 31 -1.55 6.81 16.11
C LEU A 31 -2.12 6.75 17.52
N GLY A 32 -2.32 7.92 18.12
CA GLY A 32 -2.96 8.08 19.43
C GLY A 32 -3.67 9.43 19.55
N PRO A 33 -4.61 9.58 20.50
CA PRO A 33 -5.26 8.47 21.23
C PRO A 33 -6.21 7.69 20.30
N VAL A 34 -6.35 6.39 20.54
CA VAL A 34 -7.22 5.44 19.83
C VAL A 34 -7.98 4.65 20.89
N ASP A 35 -9.29 4.83 20.92
CA ASP A 35 -10.19 4.02 21.77
C ASP A 35 -10.46 2.64 21.14
N THR A 36 -11.13 1.76 21.88
CA THR A 36 -11.46 0.41 21.41
C THR A 36 -12.27 0.43 20.12
N ALA A 37 -13.26 1.31 19.99
CA ALA A 37 -14.11 1.40 18.81
C ALA A 37 -13.31 1.80 17.56
N THR A 38 -12.44 2.80 17.68
CA THR A 38 -11.52 3.21 16.61
C THR A 38 -10.52 2.09 16.29
N GLY A 39 -10.00 1.40 17.31
CA GLY A 39 -9.09 0.26 17.16
C GLY A 39 -9.71 -0.87 16.34
N SER A 40 -10.95 -1.26 16.66
CA SER A 40 -11.73 -2.24 15.88
C SER A 40 -12.05 -1.73 14.48
N PHE A 41 -12.37 -0.44 14.32
CA PHE A 41 -12.65 0.14 13.01
C PHE A 41 -11.44 0.06 12.06
N LEU A 42 -10.21 0.21 12.59
CA LEU A 42 -8.98 0.05 11.79
C LEU A 42 -8.88 -1.34 11.13
N GLU A 43 -9.52 -2.38 11.66
CA GLU A 43 -9.55 -3.73 11.06
C GLU A 43 -10.42 -3.81 9.80
N LEU A 44 -11.38 -2.88 9.66
CA LEU A 44 -12.23 -2.77 8.48
C LEU A 44 -11.49 -2.13 7.30
N LEU A 45 -10.37 -1.45 7.56
CA LEU A 45 -9.47 -0.87 6.56
C LEU A 45 -8.56 -1.97 5.97
N ASN A 46 -9.17 -2.93 5.29
CA ASN A 46 -8.51 -4.08 4.67
C ASN A 46 -8.68 -4.13 3.14
N GLY A 47 -9.22 -3.06 2.54
CA GLY A 47 -9.35 -2.94 1.08
C GLY A 47 -10.58 -3.64 0.49
N THR A 48 -11.42 -4.27 1.30
CA THR A 48 -12.67 -4.90 0.81
C THR A 48 -13.82 -3.90 0.66
N ARG A 49 -13.83 -2.84 1.49
CA ARG A 49 -14.92 -1.86 1.57
C ARG A 49 -14.53 -0.52 0.95
N GLY A 50 -15.47 0.11 0.24
CA GLY A 50 -15.36 1.51 -0.20
C GLY A 50 -15.68 2.48 0.94
N LEU A 51 -15.47 3.78 0.71
CA LEU A 51 -15.70 4.82 1.73
C LEU A 51 -17.15 4.88 2.23
N ASP A 52 -18.14 4.70 1.36
CA ASP A 52 -19.55 4.79 1.76
C ASP A 52 -19.94 3.67 2.73
N LEU A 53 -19.53 2.44 2.42
CA LEU A 53 -19.73 1.30 3.31
C LEU A 53 -18.95 1.46 4.62
N LEU A 54 -17.74 2.02 4.60
CA LEU A 54 -16.99 2.33 5.82
C LEU A 54 -17.69 3.37 6.70
N ARG A 55 -18.37 4.36 6.12
CA ARG A 55 -19.19 5.32 6.88
C ARG A 55 -20.43 4.66 7.50
N GLU A 56 -21.03 3.70 6.81
CA GLU A 56 -22.11 2.87 7.37
C GLU A 56 -21.63 2.03 8.55
N GLU A 57 -20.49 1.34 8.42
CA GLU A 57 -19.92 0.57 9.52
C GLU A 57 -19.54 1.46 10.71
N GLY A 58 -18.98 2.65 10.45
CA GLY A 58 -18.67 3.60 11.52
C GLY A 58 -19.91 4.00 12.33
N ARG A 59 -21.05 4.22 11.66
CA ARG A 59 -22.34 4.49 12.33
C ARG A 59 -22.83 3.29 13.14
N ARG A 60 -22.68 2.06 12.63
CA ARG A 60 -23.04 0.83 13.38
C ARG A 60 -22.18 0.60 14.62
N MET A 61 -20.98 1.15 14.64
CA MET A 61 -20.04 1.09 15.75
C MET A 61 -20.15 2.29 16.70
N ASP A 62 -21.21 3.11 16.57
CA ASP A 62 -21.45 4.33 17.35
C ASP A 62 -20.29 5.34 17.31
N LEU A 63 -19.53 5.38 16.21
CA LEU A 63 -18.48 6.38 16.03
C LEU A 63 -19.11 7.77 15.78
N PRO A 64 -18.52 8.85 16.33
CA PRO A 64 -19.02 10.20 16.10
C PRO A 64 -19.09 10.59 14.62
N ASP A 65 -20.02 11.47 14.28
CA ASP A 65 -20.18 11.93 12.90
C ASP A 65 -18.87 12.53 12.33
N GLY A 66 -18.58 12.14 11.08
CA GLY A 66 -17.35 12.49 10.38
C GLY A 66 -16.06 11.89 10.98
N HIS A 67 -16.14 11.04 12.01
CA HIS A 67 -14.96 10.39 12.59
C HIS A 67 -14.24 9.55 11.54
N VAL A 68 -14.98 8.77 10.75
CA VAL A 68 -14.43 7.94 9.67
C VAL A 68 -13.64 8.77 8.66
N ASP A 69 -14.23 9.84 8.13
CA ASP A 69 -13.56 10.69 7.14
C ASP A 69 -12.32 11.39 7.74
N ARG A 70 -12.39 11.85 9.00
CA ARG A 70 -11.24 12.43 9.70
C ARG A 70 -10.12 11.39 9.87
N LEU A 71 -10.46 10.16 10.25
CA LEU A 71 -9.51 9.07 10.45
C LEU A 71 -8.85 8.67 9.13
N VAL A 72 -9.64 8.40 8.08
CA VAL A 72 -9.11 8.05 6.76
C VAL A 72 -8.20 9.16 6.23
N ARG A 73 -8.60 10.42 6.37
CA ARG A 73 -7.77 11.57 5.97
C ARG A 73 -6.48 11.66 6.79
N ARG A 74 -6.52 11.42 8.11
CA ARG A 74 -5.33 11.42 8.98
C ARG A 74 -4.36 10.32 8.58
N LEU A 75 -4.86 9.10 8.37
CA LEU A 75 -4.05 7.95 7.96
C LEU A 75 -3.48 8.13 6.55
N SER A 76 -4.27 8.66 5.62
CA SER A 76 -3.82 8.98 4.25
C SER A 76 -2.69 10.01 4.26
N ARG A 77 -2.85 11.12 5.01
CA ARG A 77 -1.79 12.12 5.19
C ARG A 77 -0.53 11.58 5.85
N ALA A 78 -0.68 10.62 6.75
CA ALA A 78 0.43 9.92 7.38
C ALA A 78 1.07 8.86 6.47
N GLY A 79 0.57 8.66 5.25
CA GLY A 79 1.07 7.63 4.34
C GLY A 79 0.86 6.21 4.85
N LEU A 80 -0.17 5.97 5.69
CA LEU A 80 -0.47 4.67 6.28
C LEU A 80 -1.52 3.88 5.50
N LEU A 81 -2.20 4.51 4.54
CA LEU A 81 -3.20 3.87 3.70
C LEU A 81 -2.68 3.56 2.31
N ASP A 82 -3.17 2.45 1.78
CA ASP A 82 -3.17 2.07 0.37
C ASP A 82 -4.62 2.01 -0.16
N ASP A 83 -4.78 1.88 -1.47
CA ASP A 83 -6.08 1.68 -2.12
C ASP A 83 -6.03 0.37 -2.93
N SER A 84 -6.82 -0.63 -2.51
CA SER A 84 -6.82 -1.95 -3.13
C SER A 84 -7.26 -1.91 -4.61
N ARG A 85 -7.98 -0.86 -5.01
CA ARG A 85 -8.41 -0.59 -6.39
C ARG A 85 -7.75 0.65 -6.99
N GLY A 86 -6.74 1.20 -6.34
CA GLY A 86 -6.01 2.38 -6.79
C GLY A 86 -4.98 2.06 -7.88
N GLY A 87 -4.37 3.13 -8.39
CA GLY A 87 -3.24 3.07 -9.33
C GLY A 87 -3.61 3.19 -10.82
N GLY A 88 -4.90 3.21 -11.15
CA GLY A 88 -5.40 3.47 -12.51
C GLY A 88 -5.35 2.26 -13.45
N PRO A 89 -5.68 2.44 -14.75
CA PRO A 89 -5.92 1.33 -15.68
C PRO A 89 -4.72 0.38 -15.86
N ALA A 90 -3.49 0.90 -15.88
CA ALA A 90 -2.29 0.07 -15.98
C ALA A 90 -2.08 -0.80 -14.72
N ALA A 91 -2.41 -0.26 -13.54
CA ALA A 91 -2.39 -1.01 -12.29
C ALA A 91 -3.49 -2.08 -12.25
N ASP A 92 -4.67 -1.79 -12.80
CA ASP A 92 -5.76 -2.75 -12.95
C ASP A 92 -5.36 -3.91 -13.88
N ALA A 93 -4.73 -3.59 -15.02
CA ALA A 93 -4.19 -4.59 -15.93
C ALA A 93 -3.11 -5.47 -15.28
N LEU A 94 -2.24 -4.90 -14.44
CA LEU A 94 -1.26 -5.65 -13.66
C LEU A 94 -1.93 -6.54 -12.60
N ARG A 95 -2.98 -6.05 -11.93
CA ARG A 95 -3.74 -6.84 -10.94
C ARG A 95 -4.41 -8.08 -11.57
N GLY A 96 -4.77 -8.00 -12.85
CA GLY A 96 -5.26 -9.14 -13.63
C GLY A 96 -4.20 -10.23 -13.91
N ARG A 97 -2.91 -9.96 -13.69
CA ARG A 97 -1.80 -10.90 -13.89
C ARG A 97 -1.25 -11.40 -12.56
N GLN A 98 -2.01 -12.25 -11.89
CA GLN A 98 -1.73 -12.69 -10.51
C GLN A 98 -0.32 -13.27 -10.32
N GLU A 99 0.15 -14.14 -11.22
CA GLU A 99 1.49 -14.74 -11.13
C GLU A 99 2.63 -13.70 -11.18
N VAL A 100 2.46 -12.66 -12.01
CA VAL A 100 3.43 -11.56 -12.12
C VAL A 100 3.44 -10.75 -10.83
N LEU A 101 2.26 -10.46 -10.29
CA LEU A 101 2.11 -9.69 -9.07
C LEU A 101 2.68 -10.44 -7.85
N GLU A 102 2.45 -11.75 -7.75
CA GLU A 102 3.02 -12.59 -6.69
C GLU A 102 4.55 -12.61 -6.75
N ARG A 103 5.13 -12.72 -7.95
CA ARG A 103 6.59 -12.63 -8.11
C ARG A 103 7.15 -11.27 -7.69
N LEU A 104 6.44 -10.19 -8.01
CA LEU A 104 6.82 -8.81 -7.68
C LEU A 104 6.34 -8.37 -6.28
N ARG A 105 5.78 -9.27 -5.47
CA ARG A 105 5.24 -8.94 -4.14
C ARG A 105 6.29 -8.29 -3.21
N PRO A 106 7.57 -8.73 -3.19
CA PRO A 106 8.59 -8.04 -2.39
C PRO A 106 8.85 -6.60 -2.86
N ASP A 107 8.94 -6.37 -4.18
CA ASP A 107 9.08 -5.03 -4.76
C ASP A 107 7.89 -4.14 -4.44
N LEU A 108 6.67 -4.67 -4.57
CA LEU A 108 5.45 -3.95 -4.25
C LEU A 108 5.42 -3.55 -2.77
N ALA A 109 5.79 -4.46 -1.86
CA ALA A 109 5.87 -4.16 -0.42
C ALA A 109 6.88 -3.05 -0.12
N ALA A 110 8.04 -3.06 -0.77
CA ALA A 110 9.06 -2.01 -0.62
C ALA A 110 8.56 -0.66 -1.17
N LEU A 111 7.89 -0.66 -2.33
CA LEU A 111 7.29 0.55 -2.91
C LEU A 111 6.19 1.10 -2.00
N THR A 112 5.30 0.26 -1.47
CA THR A 112 4.22 0.68 -0.56
C THR A 112 4.76 1.44 0.66
N VAL A 113 5.93 1.08 1.21
CA VAL A 113 6.55 1.79 2.33
C VAL A 113 7.13 3.15 1.92
N THR A 114 7.66 3.26 0.70
CA THR A 114 8.37 4.46 0.22
C THR A 114 7.49 5.44 -0.57
N THR A 115 6.31 5.03 -1.01
CA THR A 115 5.35 5.89 -1.71
C THR A 115 4.28 6.43 -0.77
N PRO A 116 3.99 7.74 -0.77
CA PRO A 116 3.08 8.33 0.20
C PRO A 116 1.59 8.09 -0.10
N GLY A 117 1.18 8.07 -1.38
CA GLY A 117 -0.23 8.07 -1.76
C GLY A 117 -0.86 6.68 -1.90
N PRO A 118 -2.17 6.54 -1.63
CA PRO A 118 -2.91 5.31 -1.89
C PRO A 118 -2.86 4.92 -3.37
N GLY A 119 -2.47 3.68 -3.68
CA GLY A 119 -2.35 3.16 -5.04
C GLY A 119 -1.06 3.54 -5.77
N ASP A 120 -0.19 4.37 -5.18
CA ASP A 120 1.05 4.82 -5.84
C ASP A 120 2.02 3.69 -6.11
N ALA A 121 2.18 2.76 -5.18
CA ALA A 121 3.12 1.65 -5.32
C ALA A 121 2.77 0.78 -6.54
N LEU A 122 1.50 0.41 -6.69
CA LEU A 122 1.03 -0.39 -7.82
C LEU A 122 1.08 0.41 -9.13
N ARG A 123 0.79 1.72 -9.08
CA ARG A 123 0.96 2.63 -10.23
C ARG A 123 2.41 2.68 -10.71
N LEU A 124 3.37 2.83 -9.81
CA LEU A 124 4.79 2.83 -10.15
C LEU A 124 5.24 1.48 -10.69
N LEU A 125 4.77 0.38 -10.11
CA LEU A 125 5.09 -0.96 -10.58
C LEU A 125 4.52 -1.22 -11.99
N ALA A 126 3.30 -0.73 -12.26
CA ALA A 126 2.70 -0.78 -13.59
C ALA A 126 3.48 0.09 -14.60
N ALA A 127 3.82 1.32 -14.23
CA ALA A 127 4.64 2.20 -15.07
C ALA A 127 6.03 1.60 -15.38
N ARG A 128 6.64 0.90 -14.42
CA ARG A 128 7.91 0.17 -14.64
C ARG A 128 7.77 -0.86 -15.76
N ARG A 129 6.63 -1.53 -15.88
CA ARG A 129 6.36 -2.49 -16.97
C ARG A 129 6.18 -1.84 -18.34
N GLU A 130 5.92 -0.54 -18.39
CA GLU A 130 5.82 0.22 -19.64
C GLU A 130 7.19 0.78 -20.07
N THR A 131 8.21 0.66 -19.21
CA THR A 131 9.57 1.15 -19.50
C THR A 131 10.38 0.14 -20.32
N ARG A 132 11.25 0.70 -21.18
CA ARG A 132 12.25 -0.02 -21.95
C ARG A 132 13.64 0.44 -21.55
N VAL A 133 14.55 -0.50 -21.31
CA VAL A 133 15.93 -0.20 -20.89
C VAL A 133 16.92 -0.93 -21.76
N GLN A 134 17.73 -0.21 -22.55
CA GLN A 134 18.79 -0.83 -23.34
C GLN A 134 20.05 -1.05 -22.50
N VAL A 135 20.48 -2.31 -22.34
CA VAL A 135 21.79 -2.63 -21.74
C VAL A 135 22.86 -2.73 -22.83
N ARG A 136 23.85 -1.82 -22.83
CA ARG A 136 24.95 -1.83 -23.79
C ARG A 136 26.11 -2.67 -23.28
N GLY A 137 26.33 -3.80 -23.93
CA GLY A 137 27.36 -4.79 -23.61
C GLY A 137 26.74 -6.01 -22.92
N ALA A 138 26.85 -7.19 -23.53
CA ALA A 138 26.24 -8.44 -23.06
C ALA A 138 27.22 -9.39 -22.37
N GLY A 139 28.31 -8.84 -21.80
CA GLY A 139 29.23 -9.61 -20.97
C GLY A 139 28.63 -9.94 -19.60
N ARG A 140 29.44 -10.49 -18.69
CA ARG A 140 29.02 -10.95 -17.35
C ARG A 140 28.14 -9.95 -16.58
N VAL A 141 28.53 -8.68 -16.58
CA VAL A 141 27.79 -7.62 -15.86
C VAL A 141 26.50 -7.27 -16.58
N GLY A 142 26.56 -7.05 -17.89
CA GLY A 142 25.39 -6.67 -18.68
C GLY A 142 24.30 -7.73 -18.67
N ALA A 143 24.68 -9.01 -18.80
CA ALA A 143 23.73 -10.12 -18.70
C ALA A 143 23.05 -10.16 -17.32
N ALA A 144 23.84 -10.04 -16.23
CA ALA A 144 23.30 -10.04 -14.88
C ALA A 144 22.35 -8.85 -14.62
N VAL A 145 22.72 -7.65 -15.06
CA VAL A 145 21.88 -6.45 -14.95
C VAL A 145 20.60 -6.61 -15.76
N ALA A 146 20.69 -7.12 -17.00
CA ALA A 146 19.52 -7.33 -17.84
C ALA A 146 18.53 -8.31 -17.22
N SER A 147 19.03 -9.43 -16.67
CA SER A 147 18.21 -10.40 -15.94
C SER A 147 17.55 -9.80 -14.70
N LEU A 148 18.27 -8.97 -13.93
CA LEU A 148 17.72 -8.29 -12.75
C LEU A 148 16.62 -7.29 -13.14
N LEU A 149 16.81 -6.50 -14.20
CA LEU A 149 15.80 -5.55 -14.69
C LEU A 149 14.52 -6.28 -15.13
N ALA A 150 14.66 -7.36 -15.90
CA ALA A 150 13.53 -8.19 -16.31
C ALA A 150 12.83 -8.83 -15.10
N GLY A 151 13.61 -9.34 -14.13
CA GLY A 151 13.10 -9.89 -12.87
C GLY A 151 12.33 -8.87 -12.02
N ALA A 152 12.83 -7.63 -11.95
CA ALA A 152 12.23 -6.50 -11.24
C ALA A 152 11.00 -5.90 -11.95
N GLY A 153 10.61 -6.44 -13.10
CA GLY A 153 9.39 -6.08 -13.81
C GLY A 153 9.53 -4.94 -14.81
N VAL A 154 10.73 -4.66 -15.33
CA VAL A 154 10.88 -3.80 -16.52
C VAL A 154 10.21 -4.48 -17.72
N GLY A 155 9.53 -3.70 -18.56
CA GLY A 155 8.76 -4.21 -19.69
C GLY A 155 9.61 -4.84 -20.79
N GLU A 156 10.66 -4.14 -21.17
CA GLU A 156 11.60 -4.56 -22.22
C GLU A 156 13.03 -4.18 -21.82
N VAL A 157 13.96 -5.12 -21.96
CA VAL A 157 15.38 -4.95 -21.62
C VAL A 157 16.25 -5.39 -22.79
#